data_AF-A0A7Y5UJE3-F1
#
_entry.id   AF-A0A7Y5UJE3-F1
#
_cell.length_a   1.000
_cell.length_b   1.000
_cell.length_c   1.000
_cell.angle_alpha   90.00
_cell.angle_beta   90.00
_cell.angle_gamma   90.00
#
_symmetry.space_group_name_H-M   'P 1'
#
loop_
_entity.id
_entity.type
_entity.pdbx_description
1 polymer ?
#
loop_
_entity_poly.entity_id
_entity_poly.type
_entity_poly.pdbx_seq_one_letter_code
_entity_poly.pdbx_strand_id
1 'polypeptide(L)'
;MELRDSEADGTPSFLDGTLRRWEVREINQPILPDRAGLLAPPEFSGGWLLFTCGTERRRLAPLPPGWRQAPEAQLRRWCDDAAPARKMS
;
A
#
# COMPACT_ATOMS: atom_id res chain seq x y z
N MET A 1 32.57 10.89 -10.61
CA MET A 1 31.75 11.57 -9.60
C MET A 1 30.31 11.24 -9.93
N GLU A 2 29.81 10.11 -9.45
CA GLU A 2 28.39 9.79 -9.47
C GLU A 2 28.06 9.35 -8.06
N LEU A 3 27.18 10.15 -7.46
CA LEU A 3 26.88 10.16 -6.05
C LEU A 3 26.18 8.85 -5.71
N ARG A 4 26.66 8.19 -4.66
CA ARG A 4 25.98 7.18 -3.85
C ARG A 4 24.45 7.13 -4.07
N ASP A 5 23.97 6.25 -4.94
CA ASP A 5 22.60 5.72 -4.82
C ASP A 5 22.61 4.78 -3.60
N SER A 6 22.51 5.43 -2.45
CA SER A 6 22.52 4.85 -1.14
C SER A 6 21.32 3.92 -1.01
N GLU A 7 21.57 2.67 -0.64
CA GLU A 7 20.67 1.79 0.13
C GLU A 7 19.18 2.04 -0.14
N ALA A 8 18.58 1.24 -1.03
CA ALA A 8 17.16 1.22 -1.35
C ALA A 8 16.29 0.80 -0.14
N ASP A 9 16.25 1.61 0.91
CA ASP A 9 15.19 1.69 1.91
C ASP A 9 14.09 2.63 1.39
N GLY A 10 13.78 2.53 0.10
CA GLY A 10 12.83 3.37 -0.60
C GLY A 10 11.45 2.73 -0.57
N THR A 11 10.58 3.19 0.33
CA THR A 11 9.15 2.81 0.23
C THR A 11 8.68 3.17 -1.20
N PRO A 12 8.19 2.20 -2.00
CA PRO A 12 7.80 2.48 -3.37
C PRO A 12 6.72 3.56 -3.39
N SER A 13 6.87 4.54 -4.28
CA SER A 13 5.95 5.66 -4.39
C SER A 13 5.70 6.02 -5.85
N PHE A 14 4.57 6.66 -6.11
CA PHE A 14 4.20 7.15 -7.44
C PHE A 14 3.45 8.49 -7.33
N LEU A 15 3.36 9.21 -8.45
CA LEU A 15 2.53 10.42 -8.56
C LEU A 15 1.19 10.08 -9.24
N ASP A 16 0.10 10.60 -8.70
CA ASP A 16 -1.20 10.55 -9.37
C ASP A 16 -1.32 11.66 -10.45
N GLY A 17 -2.44 11.69 -11.17
CA GLY A 17 -2.72 12.72 -12.19
C GLY A 17 -2.85 14.14 -11.63
N THR A 18 -3.00 14.30 -10.30
CA THR A 18 -2.97 15.59 -9.61
C THR A 18 -1.61 15.92 -8.98
N LEU A 19 -0.54 15.20 -9.36
CA LEU A 19 0.82 15.35 -8.81
C LEU A 19 0.89 15.09 -7.30
N ARG A 20 -0.06 14.35 -6.72
CA ARG A 20 0.04 13.89 -5.33
C ARG A 20 0.94 12.66 -5.25
N ARG A 21 1.88 12.67 -4.31
CA ARG A 21 2.74 11.53 -4.02
C ARG A 21 2.01 10.53 -3.14
N TRP A 22 1.91 9.31 -3.64
CA TRP A 22 1.39 8.16 -2.94
C TRP A 22 2.52 7.23 -2.57
N GLU A 23 2.62 6.89 -1.29
CA GLU A 23 3.53 5.90 -0.76
C GLU A 23 2.81 4.56 -0.64
N VAL A 24 3.47 3.48 -1.05
CA VAL A 24 2.89 2.13 -1.10
C VAL A 24 3.63 1.24 -0.12
N ARG A 25 2.88 0.63 0.80
CA ARG A 25 3.43 -0.31 1.78
C ARG A 25 2.64 -1.61 1.75
N GLU A 26 3.34 -2.74 1.79
CA GLU A 26 2.69 -4.00 2.10
C GLU A 26 2.43 -4.09 3.61
N ILE A 27 1.22 -4.51 3.95
CA ILE A 27 0.87 -4.90 5.30
C ILE A 27 0.66 -6.41 5.26
N ASN A 28 1.70 -7.14 5.62
CA ASN A 28 1.71 -8.60 5.74
C ASN A 28 2.10 -9.01 7.17
N GLN A 29 1.57 -8.28 8.16
CA GLN A 29 1.77 -8.66 9.56
C GLN A 29 0.95 -9.93 9.80
N PRO A 30 1.55 -11.01 10.35
CA PRO A 30 0.76 -12.11 10.87
C PRO A 30 -0.11 -11.51 11.98
N ILE A 31 -1.40 -11.32 11.71
CA ILE A 31 -2.29 -10.90 12.78
C ILE A 31 -2.21 -12.03 13.80
N LEU A 32 -1.69 -11.73 14.98
CA LEU A 32 -1.72 -12.64 16.11
C LEU A 32 -3.14 -13.23 16.15
N PRO A 33 -3.30 -14.57 16.17
CA PRO A 33 -4.58 -15.23 15.89
C PRO A 33 -5.73 -14.71 16.77
N ASP A 34 -5.39 -14.20 17.95
CA ASP A 34 -6.30 -13.61 18.92
C ASP A 34 -7.02 -12.32 18.47
N ARG A 35 -6.45 -11.56 17.51
CA ARG A 35 -7.03 -10.27 17.03
C ARG A 35 -7.49 -10.27 15.59
N ALA A 36 -7.25 -11.35 14.84
CA ALA A 36 -7.61 -11.47 13.43
C ALA A 36 -9.12 -11.66 13.22
N GLY A 37 -9.75 -12.45 14.10
CA GLY A 37 -11.15 -12.85 13.95
C GLY A 37 -12.19 -11.76 14.23
N LEU A 38 -11.83 -10.65 14.88
CA LEU A 38 -12.80 -9.63 15.30
C LEU A 38 -12.77 -8.32 14.49
N LEU A 39 -11.71 -8.04 13.70
CA LEU A 39 -11.44 -6.66 13.24
C LEU A 39 -11.11 -6.50 11.75
N ALA A 40 -10.77 -7.57 11.03
CA ALA A 40 -10.40 -7.48 9.61
C ALA A 40 -11.28 -8.42 8.75
N PRO A 41 -11.89 -7.92 7.66
CA PRO A 41 -12.57 -8.78 6.69
C PRO A 41 -11.62 -9.87 6.16
N PRO A 42 -12.13 -11.06 5.77
CA PRO A 42 -11.31 -12.20 5.37
C PRO A 42 -10.40 -11.92 4.16
N GLU A 43 -10.74 -10.93 3.33
CA GLU A 43 -9.92 -10.46 2.21
C GLU A 43 -8.55 -9.91 2.63
N PHE A 44 -8.42 -9.42 3.87
CA PHE A 44 -7.18 -8.86 4.42
C PHE A 44 -6.27 -9.92 5.06
N SER A 45 -6.72 -11.17 5.19
CA SER A 45 -5.92 -12.24 5.82
C SER A 45 -4.68 -12.64 5.02
N GLY A 46 -4.67 -12.40 3.71
CA GLY A 46 -3.52 -12.65 2.82
C GLY A 46 -2.54 -11.47 2.71
N GLY A 47 -2.69 -10.46 3.56
CA GLY A 47 -2.00 -9.18 3.42
C GLY A 47 -2.68 -8.24 2.43
N TRP A 48 -2.30 -6.97 2.47
CA TRP A 48 -2.86 -5.92 1.61
C TRP A 48 -1.85 -4.82 1.33
N LEU A 49 -2.11 -4.02 0.29
CA LEU A 49 -1.38 -2.77 0.05
C LEU A 49 -2.06 -1.62 0.77
N LEU A 50 -1.25 -0.78 1.41
CA LEU A 50 -1.65 0.49 1.97
C LEU A 50 -1.02 1.60 1.15
N PHE A 51 -1.88 2.38 0.51
CA PHE A 51 -1.54 3.61 -0.20
C PHE A 51 -1.74 4.79 0.73
N THR A 52 -0.72 5.62 0.92
CA THR A 52 -0.78 6.80 1.80
C THR A 52 -0.39 8.05 1.03
N CYS A 53 -1.22 9.09 1.12
CA CYS A 53 -0.97 10.41 0.57
C CYS A 53 -1.36 11.47 1.61
N GLY A 54 -0.39 11.89 2.43
CA GLY A 54 -0.62 12.83 3.53
C GLY A 54 -1.62 12.26 4.55
N THR A 55 -2.84 12.81 4.58
CA THR A 55 -3.92 12.31 5.47
C THR A 55 -4.83 11.27 4.82
N GLU A 56 -4.75 11.11 3.49
CA GLU A 56 -5.53 10.14 2.74
C GLU A 56 -4.85 8.78 2.78
N ARG A 57 -5.65 7.73 3.00
CA ARG A 57 -5.18 6.34 3.05
C ARG A 57 -6.16 5.47 2.28
N ARG A 58 -5.65 4.61 1.41
CA ARG A 58 -6.44 3.62 0.67
C ARG A 58 -5.83 2.24 0.82
N ARG A 59 -6.66 1.22 0.84
CA ARG A 59 -6.24 -0.17 1.06
C ARG A 59 -6.71 -1.03 -0.11
N LEU A 60 -5.79 -1.82 -0.66
CA LEU A 60 -6.12 -2.81 -1.67
C LEU A 60 -5.84 -4.21 -1.12
N ALA A 61 -6.89 -5.00 -1.01
CA ALA A 61 -6.82 -6.41 -0.65
C ALA A 61 -7.51 -7.24 -1.75
N PRO A 62 -6.99 -8.42 -2.08
CA PRO A 62 -5.79 -9.06 -1.52
C PRO A 62 -4.47 -8.42 -2.00
N LEU A 63 -3.35 -8.72 -1.33
CA LEU A 63 -2.01 -8.29 -1.74
C LEU A 63 -1.69 -8.80 -3.17
N PRO A 64 -1.47 -7.90 -4.16
CA PRO A 64 -1.16 -8.32 -5.51
C PRO A 64 0.22 -9.00 -5.60
N PRO A 65 0.34 -10.13 -6.33
CA PRO A 65 1.64 -10.74 -6.55
C PRO A 65 2.54 -9.81 -7.38
N GLY A 66 3.82 -9.73 -7.03
CA GLY A 66 4.78 -8.92 -7.76
C GLY A 66 4.62 -7.41 -7.61
N TRP A 67 3.82 -6.93 -6.65
CA TRP A 67 3.55 -5.50 -6.46
C TRP A 67 4.82 -4.64 -6.30
N ARG A 68 5.88 -5.20 -5.68
CA ARG A 68 7.18 -4.52 -5.51
C ARG A 68 7.89 -4.19 -6.82
N GLN A 69 7.59 -4.94 -7.89
CA GLN A 69 8.16 -4.77 -9.22
C GLN A 69 7.15 -4.13 -10.19
N ALA A 70 5.96 -3.78 -9.70
CA ALA A 70 4.92 -3.21 -10.54
C ALA A 70 5.31 -1.79 -10.97
N PRO A 71 5.09 -1.42 -12.24
CA PRO A 71 5.34 -0.07 -12.71
C PRO A 71 4.37 0.92 -12.03
N GLU A 72 4.76 2.21 -11.98
CA GLU A 72 3.94 3.27 -11.38
C GLU A 72 2.51 3.31 -11.94
N ALA A 73 2.34 3.06 -13.24
CA ALA A 73 1.02 2.99 -13.88
C ALA A 73 0.12 1.89 -13.27
N GLN A 74 0.70 0.77 -12.86
CA GLN A 74 -0.02 -0.33 -12.21
C GLN A 74 -0.31 0.00 -10.74
N LEU A 75 0.65 0.60 -10.02
CA LEU A 75 0.45 1.08 -8.66
C LEU A 75 -0.70 2.10 -8.59
N ARG A 76 -0.78 2.98 -9.60
CA ARG A 76 -1.87 3.95 -9.73
C ARG A 76 -3.22 3.28 -9.95
N ARG A 77 -3.32 2.31 -10.87
CA ARG A 77 -4.55 1.53 -11.07
C ARG A 77 -5.01 0.86 -9.78
N TRP A 78 -4.08 0.27 -9.03
CA TRP A 78 -4.37 -0.35 -7.75
C TRP A 78 -4.81 0.66 -6.68
N CYS A 79 -4.25 1.86 -6.67
CA CYS A 79 -4.68 2.93 -5.77
C CYS A 79 -6.05 3.53 -6.12
N ASP A 80 -6.41 3.55 -7.41
CA ASP A 80 -7.73 3.95 -7.87
C ASP A 80 -8.81 2.90 -7.51
N ASP A 81 -8.46 1.61 -7.55
CA ASP A 81 -9.33 0.50 -7.15
C ASP A 81 -9.41 0.31 -5.62
N ALA A 82 -8.40 0.78 -4.88
CA ALA A 82 -8.28 0.63 -3.44
C ALA A 82 -9.42 1.33 -2.68
N ALA A 83 -10.01 0.63 -1.72
CA ALA A 83 -11.05 1.18 -0.86
C ALA A 83 -10.46 2.25 0.09
N PRO A 84 -11.15 3.36 0.34
CA PRO A 84 -10.71 4.35 1.32
C PRO A 84 -10.64 3.69 2.69
N ALA A 85 -9.50 3.86 3.37
CA ALA A 85 -9.38 3.45 4.76
C ALA A 85 -10.35 4.32 5.57
N ARG A 86 -11.48 3.74 6.04
CA ARG A 86 -12.45 4.46 6.87
C ARG A 86 -11.72 5.31 7.89
N LYS A 87 -11.93 6.64 7.83
CA LYS A 87 -11.63 7.50 8.97
C LYS A 87 -12.51 6.98 10.10
N MET A 88 -11.92 6.52 11.19
CA MET A 88 -12.66 6.42 12.43
C MET A 88 -12.99 7.86 12.81
N SER A 89 -14.24 8.26 12.53
CA SER A 89 -14.86 9.47 13.07
C SER A 89 -15.14 9.29 14.55
#